data_AF-I0YI85-F1
#
_entry.id   AF-I0YI85-F1
#
_cell.length_a   1.000
_cell.length_b   1.000
_cell.length_c   1.000
_cell.angle_alpha   90.00
_cell.angle_beta   90.00
_cell.angle_gamma   90.00
#
_symmetry.space_group_name_H-M   'P 1'
#
loop_
_entity.id
_entity.type
_entity.pdbx_description
1 polymer ?
#
loop_
_entity_poly.entity_id
_entity_poly.type
_entity_poly.pdbx_seq_one_letter_code
_entity_poly.pdbx_strand_id
1 'polypeptide(L)'
;YAVENFFRGLDHGTYLEMGAFDGVKFSNTLHLRKAHGWRGLLIEPNPTSYSALVRNRPDDVCVNAAICANPSLVHFVEAGGATAGIYEFMSASFLDTWYKGLN
;
A
#
# COMPACT_ATOMS: atom_id res chain seq x y z
N TYR A 1 12.06 -13.14 -8.03
CA TYR A 1 10.84 -13.90 -8.39
C TYR A 1 9.95 -13.18 -9.40
N ALA A 2 9.15 -12.17 -9.02
CA ALA A 2 8.14 -11.59 -9.93
C ALA A 2 8.73 -11.02 -11.23
N VAL A 3 9.80 -10.22 -11.13
CA VAL A 3 10.53 -9.69 -12.30
C VAL A 3 10.99 -10.81 -13.23
N GLU A 4 11.69 -11.80 -12.70
CA GLU A 4 12.32 -12.85 -13.51
C GLU A 4 11.30 -13.74 -14.24
N ASN A 5 10.14 -13.99 -13.63
CA ASN A 5 9.16 -14.95 -14.15
C ASN A 5 8.05 -14.30 -14.98
N PHE A 6 7.73 -13.03 -14.72
CA PHE A 6 6.59 -12.37 -15.37
C PHE A 6 6.97 -11.09 -16.14
N PHE A 7 8.03 -10.39 -15.73
CA PHE A 7 8.38 -9.07 -16.28
C PHE A 7 9.79 -8.99 -16.84
N ARG A 8 10.39 -10.14 -17.17
CA ARG A 8 11.79 -10.21 -17.61
C ARG A 8 11.96 -9.47 -18.94
N GLY A 9 12.86 -8.49 -18.94
CA GLY A 9 13.15 -7.65 -20.11
C GLY A 9 12.10 -6.58 -20.38
N LEU A 10 11.14 -6.37 -19.47
CA LEU A 10 10.16 -5.30 -19.58
C LEU A 10 10.60 -4.08 -18.77
N ASP A 11 10.86 -2.99 -19.48
CA ASP A 11 11.16 -1.69 -18.90
C ASP A 11 10.04 -0.69 -19.20
N HIS A 12 10.01 0.41 -18.44
CA HIS A 12 9.06 1.52 -18.61
C HIS A 12 7.58 1.11 -18.55
N GLY A 13 7.25 0.04 -17.82
CA GLY A 13 5.87 -0.39 -17.59
C GLY A 13 5.15 0.46 -16.54
N THR A 14 3.92 0.05 -16.23
CA THR A 14 3.08 0.71 -15.21
C THR A 14 2.69 -0.24 -14.08
N TYR A 15 2.63 0.25 -12.85
CA TYR A 15 2.15 -0.52 -11.69
C TYR A 15 1.05 0.22 -10.90
N LEU A 16 0.30 -0.57 -10.14
CA LEU A 16 -0.60 -0.13 -9.08
C LEU A 16 -0.17 -0.83 -7.80
N GLU A 17 0.02 -0.07 -6.72
CA GLU A 17 0.27 -0.61 -5.38
C GLU A 17 -0.82 -0.11 -4.43
N MET A 18 -1.57 -1.04 -3.84
CA MET A 18 -2.62 -0.76 -2.85
C MET A 18 -2.07 -1.07 -1.46
N GLY A 19 -2.13 -0.10 -0.55
CA GLY A 19 -1.44 -0.19 0.75
C GLY A 19 0.05 0.10 0.61
N ALA A 20 0.39 1.23 -0.02
CA ALA A 20 1.76 1.60 -0.35
C ALA A 20 2.62 2.02 0.88
N PHE A 21 2.00 2.16 2.06
CA PHE A 21 2.66 2.53 3.31
C PHE A 21 3.53 3.78 3.17
N ASP A 22 4.82 3.72 3.48
CA ASP A 22 5.76 4.84 3.31
C ASP A 22 6.42 4.88 1.92
N GLY A 23 6.02 4.00 1.00
CA GLY A 23 6.56 3.91 -0.36
C GLY A 23 7.94 3.27 -0.49
N VAL A 24 8.55 2.82 0.62
CA VAL A 24 9.89 2.21 0.62
C VAL A 24 9.89 0.90 1.38
N LYS A 25 9.53 0.94 2.65
CA LYS A 25 9.46 -0.22 3.51
C LYS A 25 8.33 -1.12 3.02
N PHE A 26 8.68 -2.39 2.79
CA PHE A 26 7.77 -3.41 2.25
C PHE A 26 7.21 -3.15 0.85
N SER A 27 7.71 -2.12 0.13
CA SER A 27 7.18 -1.83 -1.21
C SER A 27 7.53 -2.96 -2.19
N ASN A 28 6.50 -3.42 -2.89
CA ASN A 28 6.63 -4.42 -3.94
C ASN A 28 7.02 -3.80 -5.29
N THR A 29 6.76 -2.49 -5.48
CA THR A 29 6.98 -1.80 -6.75
C THR A 29 8.25 -0.96 -6.80
N LEU A 30 8.88 -0.66 -5.65
CA LEU A 30 10.08 0.19 -5.61
C LEU A 30 11.20 -0.34 -6.51
N HIS A 31 11.37 -1.66 -6.55
CA HIS A 31 12.36 -2.28 -7.41
C HIS A 31 12.04 -2.08 -8.91
N LEU A 32 10.77 -2.21 -9.31
CA LEU A 32 10.33 -1.95 -10.69
C LEU A 32 10.59 -0.48 -11.08
N ARG A 33 10.33 0.46 -10.17
CA ARG A 33 10.63 1.88 -10.37
C ARG A 33 12.12 2.12 -10.61
N LYS A 34 12.96 1.63 -9.70
CA LYS A 34 14.39 1.92 -9.67
C LYS A 34 15.20 1.17 -10.73
N ALA A 35 14.91 -0.11 -10.94
CA ALA A 35 15.70 -0.96 -11.83
C ALA A 35 15.17 -0.96 -13.27
N HIS A 36 13.86 -0.76 -13.46
CA HIS A 36 13.22 -0.93 -14.77
C HIS A 36 12.56 0.35 -15.29
N GLY A 37 12.64 1.46 -14.55
CA GLY A 37 12.06 2.73 -14.99
C GLY A 37 10.54 2.76 -15.03
N TRP A 38 9.86 1.81 -14.38
CA TRP A 38 8.40 1.78 -14.33
C TRP A 38 7.86 2.99 -13.55
N ARG A 39 6.61 3.37 -13.79
CA ARG A 39 5.91 4.42 -13.03
C ARG A 39 4.53 3.93 -12.62
N GLY A 40 3.98 4.44 -11.53
CA GLY A 40 2.67 3.94 -11.15
C GLY A 40 1.87 4.77 -10.18
N LEU A 41 0.74 4.17 -9.84
CA LEU A 41 -0.24 4.69 -8.88
C LEU A 41 -0.02 3.97 -7.55
N LEU A 42 0.22 4.76 -6.50
CA LEU A 42 0.43 4.28 -5.14
C LEU A 42 -0.74 4.79 -4.29
N ILE A 43 -1.50 3.87 -3.70
CA ILE A 43 -2.67 4.21 -2.90
C ILE A 43 -2.40 3.83 -1.45
N GLU A 44 -2.56 4.79 -0.55
CA GLU A 44 -2.37 4.61 0.89
C GLU A 44 -3.46 5.33 1.68
N PRO A 45 -4.34 4.62 2.42
CA PRO A 45 -5.39 5.27 3.20
C PRO A 45 -4.88 5.99 4.45
N ASN A 46 -3.82 5.52 5.11
CA ASN A 46 -3.31 6.14 6.34
C ASN A 46 -2.64 7.49 6.04
N PRO A 47 -3.14 8.63 6.54
CA PRO A 47 -2.59 9.95 6.23
C PRO A 47 -1.13 10.14 6.66
N THR A 48 -0.72 9.49 7.75
CA THR A 48 0.65 9.56 8.27
C THR A 48 1.61 8.83 7.33
N SER A 49 1.27 7.60 6.95
CA SER A 49 2.05 6.80 5.97
C SER A 49 2.07 7.49 4.61
N TYR A 50 0.93 7.98 4.14
CA TYR A 50 0.79 8.73 2.89
C TYR A 50 1.71 9.96 2.84
N SER A 51 1.83 10.70 3.96
CA SER A 51 2.72 11.85 4.02
C SER A 51 4.19 11.46 3.78
N ALA A 52 4.61 10.28 4.27
CA ALA A 52 5.93 9.74 3.97
C ALA A 52 6.03 9.21 2.53
N LEU A 53 4.99 8.54 2.04
CA LEU A 53 4.90 8.05 0.66
C LEU A 53 5.18 9.14 -0.37
N VAL A 54 4.51 10.30 -0.27
CA VAL A 54 4.68 11.41 -1.22
C VAL A 54 6.12 11.93 -1.23
N ARG A 55 6.77 11.98 -0.05
CA ARG A 55 8.18 12.39 0.06
C ARG A 55 9.13 11.36 -0.54
N ASN A 56 8.84 10.08 -0.34
CA ASN A 56 9.71 8.98 -0.76
C ASN A 56 9.53 8.60 -2.23
N ARG A 57 8.37 8.91 -2.82
CA ARG A 57 7.97 8.52 -4.18
C ARG A 57 7.44 9.73 -4.99
N PRO A 58 8.20 10.84 -5.09
CA PRO A 58 7.71 12.09 -5.70
C PRO A 58 7.41 11.97 -7.20
N ASP A 59 7.95 10.97 -7.88
CA ASP A 59 7.72 10.74 -9.31
C ASP A 59 6.52 9.81 -9.59
N ASP A 60 5.95 9.19 -8.56
CA ASP A 60 4.77 8.35 -8.68
C ASP A 60 3.50 9.16 -8.39
N VAL A 61 2.37 8.72 -8.95
CA VAL A 61 1.07 9.29 -8.59
C VAL A 61 0.67 8.70 -7.25
N CYS A 62 0.60 9.52 -6.21
CA CYS A 62 0.22 9.10 -4.88
C CYS A 62 -1.21 9.54 -4.56
N VAL A 63 -2.03 8.65 -4.02
CA VAL A 63 -3.43 8.92 -3.64
C VAL A 63 -3.68 8.51 -2.20
N ASN A 64 -4.20 9.46 -1.40
CA ASN A 64 -4.63 9.18 -0.02
C ASN A 64 -6.09 8.75 0.01
N ALA A 65 -6.34 7.45 -0.19
CA ALA A 65 -7.70 6.90 -0.20
C ALA A 65 -7.74 5.44 0.24
N ALA A 66 -8.87 5.04 0.83
CA ALA A 66 -9.26 3.64 0.93
C ALA A 66 -9.92 3.19 -0.39
N ILE A 67 -9.78 1.90 -0.72
CA ILE A 67 -10.37 1.33 -1.94
C ILE A 67 -11.51 0.40 -1.54
N CYS A 68 -12.68 0.62 -2.12
CA CYS A 68 -13.91 -0.14 -1.85
C CYS A 68 -14.69 -0.31 -3.16
N ALA A 69 -15.51 -1.36 -3.25
CA ALA A 69 -16.38 -1.59 -4.40
C ALA A 69 -17.52 -0.55 -4.48
N ASN A 70 -18.03 -0.12 -3.32
CA ASN A 70 -19.04 0.93 -3.20
C ASN A 70 -18.60 1.94 -2.14
N PRO A 71 -18.96 3.23 -2.26
CA PRO A 71 -18.71 4.21 -1.22
C PRO A 71 -19.42 3.84 0.08
N SER A 72 -18.69 3.82 1.19
CA SER A 72 -19.23 3.59 2.53
C SER A 72 -18.39 4.29 3.59
N LEU A 73 -18.99 4.56 4.75
CA LEU A 73 -18.25 4.90 5.95
C LEU A 73 -17.71 3.62 6.58
N VAL A 74 -16.46 3.64 7.01
CA VAL A 74 -15.74 2.50 7.60
C VAL A 74 -14.89 2.97 8.76
N HIS A 75 -14.55 2.06 9.67
CA HIS A 75 -13.62 2.34 10.75
C HIS A 75 -12.21 1.96 10.31
N PHE A 76 -11.30 2.94 10.28
CA PHE A 76 -9.91 2.70 9.96
C PHE A 76 -9.05 2.65 11.22
N VAL A 77 -8.33 1.55 11.41
CA VAL A 77 -7.39 1.36 12.51
C VAL A 77 -6.03 1.91 12.07
N GLU A 78 -5.70 3.13 12.50
CA GLU A 78 -4.44 3.80 12.13
C GLU A 78 -3.21 3.21 12.82
N ALA A 79 -3.38 2.70 14.04
CA ALA A 79 -2.31 2.07 14.80
C ALA A 79 -1.91 0.71 14.19
N GLY A 80 -0.65 0.29 14.38
CA GLY A 80 -0.16 -1.03 13.94
C GLY A 80 0.80 -1.02 12.75
N GLY A 81 1.04 0.15 12.13
CA GLY A 81 1.99 0.26 11.02
C GLY A 81 1.52 -0.55 9.81
N ALA A 82 2.26 -1.59 9.42
CA ALA A 82 1.92 -2.42 8.26
C ALA A 82 0.66 -3.31 8.48
N THR A 83 0.12 -3.36 9.70
CA THR A 83 -1.11 -4.10 10.02
C THR A 83 -2.34 -3.20 10.10
N ALA A 84 -2.16 -1.88 9.98
CA ALA A 84 -3.25 -0.90 9.93
C ALA A 84 -4.19 -1.20 8.76
N GLY A 85 -5.47 -0.85 8.90
CA GLY A 85 -6.46 -1.14 7.86
C GLY A 85 -7.89 -0.89 8.27
N ILE A 86 -8.82 -1.35 7.45
CA ILE A 86 -10.26 -1.22 7.67
C ILE A 86 -10.72 -2.32 8.61
N TYR A 87 -11.24 -1.94 9.78
CA TYR A 87 -11.65 -2.84 10.86
C TYR A 87 -12.68 -3.87 10.38
N GLU A 88 -13.70 -3.43 9.63
CA GLU A 88 -14.80 -4.26 9.15
C GLU A 88 -14.34 -5.41 8.24
N PHE A 89 -13.12 -5.31 7.67
CA PHE A 89 -12.56 -6.31 6.78
C PHE A 89 -11.43 -7.13 7.43
N MET A 90 -11.10 -6.88 8.69
CA MET A 90 -10.15 -7.70 9.44
C MET A 90 -10.83 -8.96 9.97
N SER A 91 -10.14 -10.10 9.90
CA SER A 91 -10.62 -11.32 10.55
C SER A 91 -10.49 -11.21 12.07
N ALA A 92 -11.34 -11.92 12.81
CA ALA A 92 -11.24 -12.00 14.28
C ALA A 92 -9.84 -12.43 14.74
N SER A 93 -9.23 -13.43 14.08
CA SER A 93 -7.86 -13.89 14.38
C SER A 93 -6.80 -12.80 14.15
N PHE A 94 -7.00 -11.93 13.16
CA PHE A 94 -6.09 -10.81 12.89
C PHE A 94 -6.22 -9.75 13.97
N LEU A 95 -7.46 -9.41 14.35
CA LEU A 95 -7.74 -8.50 15.46
C LEU A 95 -7.14 -9.03 16.78
N ASP A 96 -7.32 -10.31 17.10
CA ASP A 96 -6.74 -10.91 18.32
C ASP A 96 -5.20 -10.86 18.34
N THR A 97 -4.59 -11.01 17.18
CA THR A 97 -3.12 -11.00 17.04
C THR A 97 -2.55 -9.59 17.18
N TRP A 98 -3.15 -8.62 16.50
CA TRP A 98 -2.56 -7.30 16.30
C TRP A 98 -3.23 -6.18 17.11
N TYR A 99 -4.45 -6.41 17.58
CA TYR A 99 -5.36 -5.39 18.11
C TYR A 99 -6.16 -5.91 19.32
N LYS A 100 -5.45 -6.34 20.37
CA LYS A 100 -6.08 -6.87 21.58
C LYS A 100 -7.04 -5.84 22.21
N GLY A 101 -8.30 -6.21 22.38
CA GLY A 101 -9.32 -5.37 23.01
C GLY A 101 -10.03 -4.40 22.06
N LEU A 102 -9.85 -4.54 20.75
CA LEU A 102 -10.69 -3.91 19.72
C LEU A 102 -11.87 -4.78 19.28
N ASN A 103 -12.03 -5.94 19.92
CA ASN A 103 -13.07 -6.93 19.72
C ASN A 103 -14.13 -6.91 20.81
#